data_AF-A0A7Z9PVQ1-F1
#
_entry.id   AF-A0A7Z9PVQ1-F1
#
_cell.length_a   1.000
_cell.length_b   1.000
_cell.length_c   1.000
_cell.angle_alpha   90.00
_cell.angle_beta   90.00
_cell.angle_gamma   90.00
#
_symmetry.space_group_name_H-M   'P 1'
#
loop_
_entity.id
_entity.type
_entity.pdbx_description
1 polymer ?
#
loop_
_entity_poly.entity_id
_entity_poly.type
_entity_poly.pdbx_seq_one_letter_code
_entity_poly.pdbx_strand_id
1 'polypeptide(L)'
;MNIGSSPYRLSKAPRQAPRPELKLEYPSEEVEPARNGRPVVLLHGTIVEKDGIEEFRKFALSQGHPVNHRSYPTITKGGLIEESTEIASREVNKSRAEVARGRIEALKERTPQALTEFFQIDAELYGERDPDAEKILPHLPGLVAQVESVVTGPQAQIESRLGRSLKAIEADLVEGLKKDGLTEQKAAAIAEELLDTVAPKAIVIGHSAGGFVAQTLAVNPETQDGDDPFAYDGGNGVGEVVLLSSPVGKGLPQPAPTGILELPFYNYDRTVLQPAEKNPLVTLARLNPLTNLAYTSSKSLLKTLFYVGTQVSTTMTSPMVHLAKPGYAQVEESHEFFNQYVKDREIPEGLTVISVTSPLDKLVQEERSRLSDEMENGHNYSFDLDVTEEQVKKERPTWTHVIMTEQPEHLKKEYSEDILAQPKALMKLLNPKNDEGVRVKALDILWAGLETSPDYLKAHPEVKDVLEKVAAERLPFEDSASYKAYSLLAMSSNL
;
A
#
# COMPACT_ATOMS: atom_id res chain seq x y z
N MET A 1 35.71 -2.71 53.86
CA MET A 1 37.03 -2.55 53.24
C MET A 1 36.89 -2.74 51.73
N ASN A 2 37.34 -1.72 51.01
CA ASN A 2 37.66 -1.57 49.59
C ASN A 2 36.95 -2.36 48.47
N ILE A 3 36.34 -1.52 47.64
CA ILE A 3 35.85 -1.64 46.27
C ILE A 3 37.04 -1.67 45.29
N GLY A 4 36.93 -2.43 44.19
CA GLY A 4 37.83 -2.37 43.01
C GLY A 4 38.34 -3.77 42.62
N SER A 5 38.30 -4.25 41.37
CA SER A 5 38.14 -3.59 40.07
C SER A 5 37.70 -4.63 39.02
N SER A 6 36.75 -4.24 38.16
CA SER A 6 36.30 -4.98 36.98
C SER A 6 37.20 -4.65 35.79
N PRO A 7 37.65 -5.64 34.97
CA PRO A 7 38.26 -5.38 33.68
C PRO A 7 37.35 -5.85 32.55
N TYR A 8 36.17 -5.24 32.39
CA TYR A 8 35.42 -5.33 31.13
C TYR A 8 35.40 -3.96 30.47
N ARG A 9 36.41 -3.71 29.61
CA ARG A 9 36.37 -2.64 28.62
C ARG A 9 35.21 -2.94 27.66
N LEU A 10 34.14 -2.15 27.75
CA LEU A 10 33.16 -2.01 26.69
C LEU A 10 33.88 -1.52 25.43
N SER A 11 34.06 -2.40 24.45
CA SER A 11 34.38 -1.99 23.10
C SER A 11 33.21 -1.17 22.57
N LYS A 12 33.41 0.13 22.37
CA LYS A 12 32.47 0.98 21.63
C LYS A 12 32.23 0.31 20.27
N ALA A 13 30.98 -0.08 20.01
CA ALA A 13 30.55 -0.45 18.68
C ALA A 13 30.97 0.68 17.72
N PRO A 14 31.54 0.37 16.54
CA PRO A 14 31.94 1.40 15.60
C PRO A 14 30.72 2.26 15.27
N ARG A 15 30.87 3.59 15.41
CA ARG A 15 29.91 4.57 14.89
C ARG A 15 29.68 4.21 13.43
N GLN A 16 28.48 3.71 13.10
CA GLN A 16 28.06 3.58 11.71
C GLN A 16 28.25 4.94 11.05
N ALA A 17 28.93 4.95 9.91
CA ALA A 17 29.02 6.13 9.06
C ALA A 17 27.59 6.66 8.80
N PRO A 18 27.40 7.99 8.65
CA PRO A 18 26.11 8.54 8.26
C PRO A 18 25.64 7.81 7.00
N ARG A 19 24.46 7.19 7.08
CA ARG A 19 23.84 6.54 5.92
C ARG A 19 23.67 7.62 4.84
N PRO A 20 23.93 7.31 3.55
CA PRO A 20 23.68 8.27 2.49
C PRO A 20 22.22 8.74 2.57
N GLU A 21 22.02 10.05 2.38
CA GLU A 21 20.69 10.66 2.29
C GLU A 21 19.83 9.87 1.29
N LEU A 22 18.66 9.46 1.73
CA LEU A 22 17.63 8.85 0.87
C LEU A 22 17.24 9.90 -0.16
N LYS A 23 17.37 9.58 -1.45
CA LYS A 23 17.00 10.46 -2.55
C LYS A 23 15.58 10.10 -2.97
N LEU A 24 14.64 11.02 -2.80
CA LEU A 24 13.40 10.98 -3.54
C LEU A 24 13.75 11.09 -5.02
N GLU A 25 13.17 10.22 -5.82
CA GLU A 25 13.39 10.18 -7.24
C GLU A 25 12.14 10.66 -7.95
N TYR A 26 12.37 11.52 -8.94
CA TYR A 26 11.32 12.14 -9.73
C TYR A 26 11.30 11.53 -11.13
N PRO A 27 10.13 11.53 -11.80
CA PRO A 27 10.04 11.20 -13.22
C PRO A 27 11.05 12.02 -14.03
N SER A 28 11.66 11.41 -15.06
CA SER A 28 12.72 12.04 -15.87
C SER A 28 12.21 13.04 -16.91
N GLU A 29 10.93 12.98 -17.23
CA GLU A 29 10.26 13.97 -18.07
C GLU A 29 9.75 15.10 -17.16
N GLU A 30 9.73 16.35 -17.66
CA GLU A 30 9.03 17.46 -17.01
C GLU A 30 7.52 17.17 -17.05
N VAL A 31 7.08 16.19 -16.28
CA VAL A 31 5.69 15.99 -15.94
C VAL A 31 5.37 17.21 -15.08
N GLU A 32 4.57 18.14 -15.61
CA GLU A 32 3.99 19.20 -14.78
C GLU A 32 3.51 18.53 -13.50
N PRO A 33 3.84 19.06 -12.30
CA PRO A 33 3.49 18.42 -11.04
C PRO A 33 1.98 18.18 -11.07
N ALA A 34 1.59 16.96 -11.41
CA ALA A 34 0.20 16.65 -11.60
C ALA A 34 -0.45 16.97 -10.26
N ARG A 35 -1.61 17.63 -10.29
CA ARG A 35 -2.41 17.82 -9.08
C ARG A 35 -2.59 16.50 -8.31
N ASN A 36 -2.54 15.37 -9.02
CA ASN A 36 -2.63 13.99 -8.51
C ASN A 36 -1.27 13.27 -8.32
N GLY A 37 -0.15 13.98 -8.48
CA GLY A 37 1.21 13.46 -8.28
C GLY A 37 1.50 13.19 -6.81
N ARG A 38 1.15 11.98 -6.36
CA ARG A 38 1.33 11.53 -4.96
C ARG A 38 2.70 10.88 -4.76
N PRO A 39 3.40 11.11 -3.64
CA PRO A 39 4.63 10.39 -3.33
C PRO A 39 4.32 8.91 -3.07
N VAL A 40 5.07 8.02 -3.71
CA VAL A 40 4.99 6.58 -3.50
C VAL A 40 6.12 6.13 -2.58
N VAL A 41 5.78 5.42 -1.50
CA VAL A 41 6.73 4.82 -0.56
C VAL A 41 6.66 3.30 -0.68
N LEU A 42 7.74 2.68 -1.17
CA LEU A 42 7.83 1.23 -1.33
C LEU A 42 8.45 0.59 -0.08
N LEU A 43 7.72 -0.31 0.58
CA LEU A 43 8.14 -1.08 1.76
C LEU A 43 8.23 -2.57 1.41
N HIS A 44 9.33 -3.25 1.74
CA HIS A 44 9.50 -4.66 1.36
C HIS A 44 10.12 -5.56 2.42
N GLY A 45 9.84 -6.86 2.32
CA GLY A 45 10.44 -7.95 3.10
C GLY A 45 11.46 -8.80 2.31
N THR A 46 12.34 -9.49 3.04
CA THR A 46 13.63 -10.07 2.55
C THR A 46 13.60 -11.29 1.60
N ILE A 47 12.49 -11.70 1.02
CA ILE A 47 12.49 -12.90 0.15
C ILE A 47 12.65 -12.56 -1.34
N VAL A 48 12.37 -11.31 -1.74
CA VAL A 48 12.49 -10.90 -3.14
C VAL A 48 13.90 -10.36 -3.39
N GLU A 49 14.52 -10.84 -4.46
CA GLU A 49 15.76 -10.27 -5.00
C GLU A 49 15.52 -8.78 -5.31
N LYS A 50 16.57 -7.96 -5.34
CA LYS A 50 16.44 -6.49 -5.51
C LYS A 50 15.64 -6.06 -6.76
N ASP A 51 15.38 -6.99 -7.68
CA ASP A 51 14.85 -6.76 -9.01
C ASP A 51 13.32 -6.59 -9.04
N GLY A 52 12.54 -7.19 -8.14
CA GLY A 52 11.07 -7.05 -8.17
C GLY A 52 10.59 -5.63 -7.83
N ILE A 53 11.14 -5.02 -6.80
CA ILE A 53 10.73 -3.67 -6.37
C ILE A 53 11.16 -2.60 -7.38
N GLU A 54 12.21 -2.88 -8.14
CA GLU A 54 12.66 -2.02 -9.21
C GLU A 54 11.59 -1.87 -10.31
N GLU A 55 10.82 -2.92 -10.59
CA GLU A 55 9.70 -2.83 -11.55
C GLU A 55 8.55 -1.96 -11.04
N PHE A 56 8.16 -2.09 -9.77
CA PHE A 56 7.15 -1.19 -9.16
C PHE A 56 7.64 0.26 -9.10
N ARG A 57 8.92 0.48 -8.83
CA ARG A 57 9.54 1.81 -8.86
C ARG A 57 9.48 2.42 -10.26
N LYS A 58 9.94 1.70 -11.29
CA LYS A 58 9.86 2.13 -12.69
C LYS A 58 8.42 2.42 -13.09
N PHE A 59 7.52 1.54 -12.70
CA PHE A 59 6.10 1.69 -12.98
C PHE A 59 5.55 2.98 -12.35
N ALA A 60 5.74 3.20 -11.05
CA ALA A 60 5.28 4.42 -10.37
C ALA A 60 5.86 5.70 -11.00
N LEU A 61 7.15 5.72 -11.35
CA LEU A 61 7.78 6.84 -12.06
C LEU A 61 7.16 7.06 -13.44
N SER A 62 6.85 6.00 -14.19
CA SER A 62 6.17 6.08 -15.51
C SER A 62 4.75 6.63 -15.41
N GLN A 63 4.11 6.50 -14.24
CA GLN A 63 2.78 7.03 -13.96
C GLN A 63 2.82 8.45 -13.38
N GLY A 64 3.99 9.10 -13.33
CA GLY A 64 4.13 10.47 -12.86
C GLY A 64 4.20 10.61 -11.33
N HIS A 65 4.40 9.51 -10.59
CA HIS A 65 4.54 9.55 -9.13
C HIS A 65 6.02 9.66 -8.73
N PRO A 66 6.42 10.66 -7.93
CA PRO A 66 7.73 10.66 -7.27
C PRO A 66 7.84 9.45 -6.34
N VAL A 67 8.98 8.76 -6.37
CA VAL A 67 9.17 7.51 -5.61
C VAL A 67 10.30 7.67 -4.61
N ASN A 68 9.98 7.42 -3.34
CA ASN A 68 10.98 7.11 -2.33
C ASN A 68 10.98 5.60 -2.11
N HIS A 69 12.03 4.94 -2.59
CA HIS A 69 12.24 3.54 -2.30
C HIS A 69 13.12 3.39 -1.08
N ARG A 70 12.58 2.76 -0.03
CA ARG A 70 13.38 2.30 1.08
C ARG A 70 13.26 0.80 1.20
N SER A 71 14.41 0.15 1.04
CA SER A 71 14.52 -1.22 1.45
C SER A 71 14.47 -1.34 2.97
N TYR A 72 13.58 -2.19 3.50
CA TYR A 72 13.54 -2.56 4.92
C TYR A 72 14.16 -3.94 5.11
N PRO A 73 15.49 -4.08 5.04
CA PRO A 73 16.11 -5.34 5.44
C PRO A 73 15.81 -5.66 6.93
N THR A 74 15.34 -4.68 7.72
CA THR A 74 15.19 -4.74 9.18
C THR A 74 13.93 -5.40 9.70
N ILE A 75 12.77 -5.31 9.04
CA ILE A 75 11.52 -5.94 9.52
C ILE A 75 11.71 -7.45 9.66
N THR A 76 12.38 -8.04 8.66
CA THR A 76 12.68 -9.48 8.61
C THR A 76 14.03 -9.88 9.21
N LYS A 77 14.90 -8.92 9.55
CA LYS A 77 16.11 -9.19 10.36
C LYS A 77 15.84 -9.17 11.86
N GLY A 78 14.58 -8.98 12.27
CA GLY A 78 14.18 -9.07 13.66
C GLY A 78 14.23 -7.76 14.44
N GLY A 79 14.15 -6.62 13.74
CA GLY A 79 13.84 -5.36 14.43
C GLY A 79 12.41 -5.40 15.00
N LEU A 80 12.13 -4.53 15.96
CA LEU A 80 10.77 -4.34 16.43
C LEU A 80 9.91 -3.79 15.27
N ILE A 81 8.68 -4.29 15.08
CA ILE A 81 7.72 -3.73 14.11
C ILE A 81 7.52 -2.24 14.42
N GLU A 82 7.60 -1.90 15.70
CA GLU A 82 7.55 -0.55 16.24
C GLU A 82 8.52 0.40 15.54
N GLU A 83 9.82 0.07 15.63
CA GLU A 83 10.91 0.84 15.02
C GLU A 83 10.78 0.88 13.50
N SER A 84 10.34 -0.23 12.90
CA SER A 84 10.22 -0.32 11.44
C SER A 84 9.12 0.58 10.91
N THR A 85 7.99 0.62 11.60
CA THR A 85 6.85 1.47 11.26
C THR A 85 7.12 2.93 11.60
N GLU A 86 7.86 3.23 12.68
CA GLU A 86 8.33 4.59 12.96
C GLU A 86 9.25 5.10 11.83
N ILE A 87 10.14 4.24 11.33
CA ILE A 87 10.98 4.57 10.18
C ILE A 87 10.11 4.80 8.92
N ALA A 88 9.12 3.94 8.65
CA ALA A 88 8.20 4.12 7.53
C ALA A 88 7.39 5.42 7.62
N SER A 89 6.90 5.73 8.82
CA SER A 89 6.24 7.00 9.13
C SER A 89 7.14 8.20 8.79
N ARG A 90 8.41 8.17 9.20
CA ARG A 90 9.37 9.26 8.87
C ARG A 90 9.60 9.40 7.37
N GLU A 91 9.63 8.29 6.62
CA GLU A 91 9.79 8.33 5.17
C GLU A 91 8.57 8.88 4.43
N VAL A 92 7.36 8.51 4.87
CA VAL A 92 6.12 9.11 4.37
C VAL A 92 6.18 10.62 4.58
N ASN A 93 6.48 11.07 5.80
CA ASN A 93 6.57 12.49 6.10
C ASN A 93 7.62 13.23 5.26
N LYS A 94 8.81 12.66 5.08
CA LYS A 94 9.85 13.27 4.23
C LYS A 94 9.39 13.43 2.78
N SER A 95 8.87 12.36 2.21
CA SER A 95 8.49 12.32 0.79
C SER A 95 7.36 13.31 0.53
N ARG A 96 6.39 13.39 1.45
CA ARG A 96 5.32 14.40 1.40
C ARG A 96 5.85 15.82 1.51
N ALA A 97 6.74 16.10 2.48
CA ALA A 97 7.31 17.44 2.63
C ALA A 97 8.07 17.88 1.38
N GLU A 98 8.79 16.97 0.72
CA GLU A 98 9.55 17.29 -0.47
C GLU A 98 8.65 17.63 -1.67
N VAL A 99 7.62 16.82 -1.92
CA VAL A 99 6.60 17.12 -2.95
C VAL A 99 5.87 18.42 -2.63
N ALA A 100 5.46 18.61 -1.38
CA ALA A 100 4.75 19.81 -0.93
C ALA A 100 5.59 21.08 -1.12
N ARG A 101 6.90 21.04 -0.83
CA ARG A 101 7.81 22.17 -1.12
C ARG A 101 7.83 22.51 -2.61
N GLY A 102 7.93 21.50 -3.49
CA GLY A 102 7.88 21.71 -4.93
C GLY A 102 6.59 22.39 -5.38
N ARG A 103 5.43 21.96 -4.85
CA ARG A 103 4.13 22.57 -5.12
C ARG A 103 4.01 23.99 -4.56
N ILE A 104 4.50 24.23 -3.35
CA ILE A 104 4.50 25.55 -2.73
C ILE A 104 5.32 26.55 -3.56
N GLU A 105 6.51 26.17 -4.04
CA GLU A 105 7.29 27.05 -4.93
C GLU A 105 6.51 27.39 -6.21
N ALA A 106 5.74 26.46 -6.76
CA ALA A 106 4.88 26.72 -7.91
C ALA A 106 3.68 27.63 -7.57
N LEU A 107 3.23 27.64 -6.32
CA LEU A 107 2.05 28.38 -5.83
C LEU A 107 2.36 29.78 -5.28
N LYS A 108 3.62 30.03 -4.90
CA LYS A 108 4.06 31.31 -4.34
C LYS A 108 3.76 32.47 -5.29
N GLU A 109 3.28 33.57 -4.71
CA GLU A 109 3.04 34.84 -5.41
C GLU A 109 2.01 34.76 -6.56
N ARG A 110 1.24 33.67 -6.66
CA ARG A 110 0.16 33.55 -7.65
C ARG A 110 -0.99 34.50 -7.35
N THR A 111 -1.59 35.01 -8.42
CA THR A 111 -2.84 35.78 -8.34
C THR A 111 -4.00 34.86 -7.94
N PRO A 112 -5.11 35.39 -7.40
CA PRO A 112 -6.31 34.58 -7.10
C PRO A 112 -6.81 33.75 -8.29
N GLN A 113 -6.68 34.29 -9.52
CA GLN A 113 -7.04 33.58 -10.74
C GLN A 113 -6.10 32.39 -10.99
N ALA A 114 -4.78 32.58 -10.87
CA ALA A 114 -3.81 31.50 -11.06
C ALA A 114 -3.87 30.42 -9.95
N LEU A 115 -4.39 30.77 -8.77
CA LEU A 115 -4.75 29.81 -7.73
C LEU A 115 -6.01 29.03 -8.11
N THR A 116 -7.05 29.72 -8.56
CA THR A 116 -8.30 29.08 -9.04
C THR A 116 -8.01 28.04 -10.14
N GLU A 117 -7.17 28.39 -11.11
CA GLU A 117 -6.72 27.49 -12.18
C GLU A 117 -5.90 26.31 -11.65
N PHE A 118 -5.00 26.53 -10.69
CA PHE A 118 -4.18 25.45 -10.12
C PHE A 118 -5.01 24.44 -9.33
N PHE A 119 -5.95 24.91 -8.52
CA PHE A 119 -6.87 24.07 -7.76
C PHE A 119 -8.08 23.61 -8.61
N GLN A 120 -8.13 23.95 -9.90
CA GLN A 120 -9.23 23.71 -10.85
C GLN A 120 -10.61 23.92 -10.22
N ILE A 121 -10.76 25.06 -9.53
CA ILE A 121 -12.02 25.43 -8.90
C ILE A 121 -12.90 26.07 -9.96
N ASP A 122 -14.07 25.51 -10.18
CA ASP A 122 -15.06 26.07 -11.10
C ASP A 122 -16.46 26.05 -10.47
N ALA A 123 -17.14 27.19 -10.55
CA ALA A 123 -18.50 27.36 -10.07
C ALA A 123 -19.54 26.79 -11.05
N GLU A 124 -19.22 26.57 -12.33
CA GLU A 124 -20.20 26.22 -13.36
C GLU A 124 -20.28 24.72 -13.69
N LEU A 125 -19.52 23.88 -12.98
CA LEU A 125 -19.36 22.44 -13.24
C LEU A 125 -20.69 21.67 -13.40
N TYR A 126 -21.67 21.93 -12.53
CA TYR A 126 -22.89 21.11 -12.45
C TYR A 126 -24.07 21.70 -13.22
N GLY A 127 -23.82 22.51 -14.25
CA GLY A 127 -24.87 23.15 -15.08
C GLY A 127 -25.63 24.29 -14.38
N GLU A 128 -25.32 24.55 -13.11
CA GLU A 128 -25.79 25.67 -12.31
C GLU A 128 -24.60 26.24 -11.52
N ARG A 129 -24.56 27.56 -11.34
CA ARG A 129 -23.50 28.23 -10.58
C ARG A 129 -23.53 27.80 -9.11
N ASP A 130 -22.46 27.18 -8.63
CA ASP A 130 -22.23 26.83 -7.23
C ASP A 130 -21.71 28.06 -6.46
N PRO A 131 -22.51 28.64 -5.55
CA PRO A 131 -22.08 29.78 -4.72
C PRO A 131 -21.00 29.39 -3.70
N ASP A 132 -20.77 28.10 -3.43
CA ASP A 132 -19.76 27.67 -2.48
C ASP A 132 -18.34 27.75 -3.05
N ALA A 133 -18.17 27.68 -4.37
CA ALA A 133 -16.86 27.83 -5.02
C ALA A 133 -16.19 29.18 -4.68
N GLU A 134 -16.98 30.26 -4.65
CA GLU A 134 -16.49 31.60 -4.31
C GLU A 134 -16.06 31.73 -2.85
N LYS A 135 -16.64 30.93 -1.95
CA LYS A 135 -16.31 30.92 -0.52
C LYS A 135 -14.96 30.25 -0.25
N ILE A 136 -14.43 29.44 -1.17
CA ILE A 136 -13.16 28.72 -1.02
C ILE A 136 -11.97 29.64 -1.28
N LEU A 137 -12.06 30.48 -2.31
CA LEU A 137 -10.94 31.29 -2.81
C LEU A 137 -10.23 32.14 -1.72
N PRO A 138 -10.93 32.76 -0.76
CA PRO A 138 -10.30 33.53 0.32
C PRO A 138 -9.38 32.70 1.23
N HIS A 139 -9.58 31.38 1.33
CA HIS A 139 -8.80 30.51 2.22
C HIS A 139 -7.47 30.04 1.60
N LEU A 140 -7.38 29.99 0.26
CA LEU A 140 -6.23 29.41 -0.45
C LEU A 140 -4.89 30.05 -0.07
N PRO A 141 -4.74 31.41 0.02
CA PRO A 141 -3.47 32.01 0.41
C PRO A 141 -3.05 31.63 1.83
N GLY A 142 -4.03 31.53 2.75
CA GLY A 142 -3.80 31.14 4.14
C GLY A 142 -3.33 29.68 4.24
N LEU A 143 -3.99 28.78 3.50
CA LEU A 143 -3.59 27.37 3.40
C LEU A 143 -2.16 27.23 2.91
N VAL A 144 -1.80 27.87 1.79
CA VAL A 144 -0.44 27.79 1.22
C VAL A 144 0.61 28.28 2.23
N ALA A 145 0.35 29.39 2.92
CA ALA A 145 1.27 29.93 3.92
C ALA A 145 1.43 29.01 5.14
N GLN A 146 0.34 28.40 5.62
CA GLN A 146 0.38 27.45 6.73
C GLN A 146 1.15 26.18 6.36
N VAL A 147 0.88 25.61 5.17
CA VAL A 147 1.60 24.43 4.68
C VAL A 147 3.09 24.75 4.49
N GLU A 148 3.42 25.91 3.93
CA GLU A 148 4.81 26.36 3.78
C GLU A 148 5.53 26.38 5.12
N SER A 149 4.92 26.96 6.15
CA SER A 149 5.51 27.05 7.49
C SER A 149 5.85 25.67 8.08
N VAL A 150 5.04 24.64 7.82
CA VAL A 150 5.28 23.30 8.39
C VAL A 150 6.30 22.51 7.58
N VAL A 151 6.31 22.64 6.25
CA VAL A 151 7.25 21.89 5.39
C VAL A 151 8.64 22.53 5.29
N THR A 152 8.79 23.80 5.66
CA THR A 152 10.07 24.51 5.76
C THR A 152 10.64 24.55 7.18
N GLY A 153 9.92 23.97 8.14
CA GLY A 153 10.34 23.88 9.54
C GLY A 153 11.56 22.97 9.78
N PRO A 154 11.98 22.81 11.05
CA PRO A 154 13.10 21.94 11.41
C PRO A 154 12.88 20.49 10.93
N GLN A 155 13.88 19.92 10.24
CA GLN A 155 13.81 18.57 9.68
C GLN A 155 13.31 17.50 10.68
N ALA A 156 13.75 17.56 11.94
CA ALA A 156 13.31 16.62 12.98
C ALA A 156 11.80 16.71 13.28
N GLN A 157 11.21 17.90 13.19
CA GLN A 157 9.76 18.09 13.36
C GLN A 157 9.00 17.58 12.15
N ILE A 158 9.52 17.81 10.95
CA ILE A 158 8.93 17.28 9.71
C ILE A 158 8.88 15.75 9.78
N GLU A 159 10.00 15.11 10.11
CA GLU A 159 10.07 13.65 10.19
C GLU A 159 9.08 13.05 11.19
N SER A 160 8.84 13.72 12.32
CA SER A 160 8.08 13.16 13.44
C SER A 160 6.64 13.65 13.58
N ARG A 161 6.27 14.78 12.96
CA ARG A 161 5.00 15.48 13.23
C ARG A 161 4.35 16.13 12.01
N LEU A 162 4.84 15.88 10.79
CA LEU A 162 4.26 16.50 9.61
C LEU A 162 2.81 16.05 9.42
N GLY A 163 2.51 14.75 9.55
CA GLY A 163 1.16 14.21 9.38
C GLY A 163 0.16 14.91 10.29
N ARG A 164 0.46 15.02 11.58
CA ARG A 164 -0.37 15.71 12.56
C ARG A 164 -0.46 17.22 12.31
N SER A 165 0.65 17.86 11.93
CA SER A 165 0.64 19.30 11.63
C SER A 165 -0.28 19.62 10.46
N LEU A 166 -0.24 18.80 9.40
CA LEU A 166 -1.13 18.95 8.24
C LEU A 166 -2.58 18.64 8.59
N LYS A 167 -2.85 17.61 9.40
CA LYS A 167 -4.20 17.31 9.90
C LYS A 167 -4.80 18.43 10.75
N ALA A 168 -3.97 19.15 11.51
CA ALA A 168 -4.41 20.33 12.25
C ALA A 168 -4.77 21.49 11.31
N ILE A 169 -3.98 21.71 10.25
CA ILE A 169 -4.29 22.70 9.20
C ILE A 169 -5.61 22.33 8.49
N GLU A 170 -5.83 21.06 8.18
CA GLU A 170 -7.09 20.55 7.62
C GLU A 170 -8.28 20.91 8.52
N ALA A 171 -8.18 20.60 9.81
CA ALA A 171 -9.25 20.90 10.78
C ALA A 171 -9.53 22.40 10.91
N ASP A 172 -8.49 23.24 10.92
CA ASP A 172 -8.64 24.70 10.93
C ASP A 172 -9.34 25.22 9.66
N LEU A 173 -9.02 24.62 8.50
CA LEU A 173 -9.66 24.94 7.22
C LEU A 173 -11.14 24.54 7.20
N VAL A 174 -11.48 23.36 7.74
CA VAL A 174 -12.89 22.93 7.92
C VAL A 174 -13.67 23.95 8.75
N GLU A 175 -13.12 24.40 9.88
CA GLU A 175 -13.77 25.39 10.73
C GLU A 175 -13.90 26.77 10.06
N GLY A 176 -12.93 27.15 9.21
CA GLY A 176 -13.01 28.34 8.36
C GLY A 176 -14.18 28.27 7.38
N LEU A 177 -14.25 27.19 6.60
CA LEU A 177 -15.30 26.97 5.60
C LEU A 177 -16.70 26.88 6.22
N LYS A 178 -16.83 26.26 7.41
CA LYS A 178 -18.09 26.23 8.17
C LYS A 178 -18.57 27.62 8.58
N LYS A 179 -17.66 28.53 8.96
CA LYS A 179 -18.02 29.93 9.30
C LYS A 179 -18.56 30.70 8.10
N ASP A 180 -18.14 30.33 6.90
CA ASP A 180 -18.65 30.88 5.64
C ASP A 180 -19.96 30.20 5.17
N GLY A 181 -20.50 29.29 5.98
CA GLY A 181 -21.83 28.71 5.82
C GLY A 181 -21.88 27.38 5.06
N LEU A 182 -20.74 26.70 4.86
CA LEU A 182 -20.73 25.33 4.34
C LEU A 182 -21.17 24.33 5.41
N THR A 183 -21.78 23.22 4.98
CA THR A 183 -22.07 22.09 5.88
C THR A 183 -20.77 21.42 6.32
N GLU A 184 -20.78 20.75 7.48
CA GLU A 184 -19.60 20.04 7.99
C GLU A 184 -19.05 19.03 6.99
N GLN A 185 -19.93 18.23 6.36
CA GLN A 185 -19.53 17.24 5.37
C GLN A 185 -18.90 17.88 4.11
N LYS A 186 -19.49 18.95 3.58
CA LYS A 186 -18.95 19.64 2.38
C LYS A 186 -17.64 20.36 2.71
N ALA A 187 -17.55 20.98 3.89
CA ALA A 187 -16.34 21.64 4.37
C ALA A 187 -15.18 20.64 4.57
N ALA A 188 -15.44 19.47 5.15
CA ALA A 188 -14.45 18.40 5.31
C ALA A 188 -13.89 17.93 3.97
N ALA A 189 -14.76 17.57 3.03
CA ALA A 189 -14.34 17.10 1.70
C ALA A 189 -13.55 18.17 0.92
N ILE A 190 -13.96 19.44 0.98
CA ILE A 190 -13.23 20.54 0.36
C ILE A 190 -11.87 20.75 1.04
N ALA A 191 -11.80 20.74 2.37
CA ALA A 191 -10.55 20.95 3.08
C ALA A 191 -9.53 19.83 2.79
N GLU A 192 -10.00 18.58 2.74
CA GLU A 192 -9.19 17.43 2.36
C GLU A 192 -8.60 17.61 0.95
N GLU A 193 -9.45 17.90 -0.04
CA GLU A 193 -9.03 18.06 -1.44
C GLU A 193 -8.05 19.22 -1.65
N LEU A 194 -8.29 20.35 -0.97
CA LEU A 194 -7.39 21.50 -1.00
C LEU A 194 -6.04 21.18 -0.36
N LEU A 195 -6.04 20.51 0.79
CA LEU A 195 -4.82 20.13 1.47
C LEU A 195 -4.03 19.09 0.67
N ASP A 196 -4.71 18.09 0.09
CA ASP A 196 -4.09 17.05 -0.74
C ASP A 196 -3.49 17.65 -2.03
N THR A 197 -4.12 18.70 -2.57
CA THR A 197 -3.60 19.48 -3.70
C THR A 197 -2.29 20.20 -3.36
N VAL A 198 -2.06 20.65 -2.12
CA VAL A 198 -0.78 21.30 -1.73
C VAL A 198 0.24 20.30 -1.16
N ALA A 199 -0.20 19.40 -0.29
CA ALA A 199 0.63 18.46 0.47
C ALA A 199 0.04 17.04 0.39
N PRO A 200 0.21 16.36 -0.76
CA PRO A 200 -0.51 15.14 -1.07
C PRO A 200 -0.23 14.03 -0.07
N LYS A 201 -1.26 13.25 0.25
CA LYS A 201 -1.19 11.98 0.95
C LYS A 201 -0.37 10.99 0.11
N ALA A 202 0.44 10.19 0.78
CA ALA A 202 1.28 9.20 0.15
C ALA A 202 0.51 7.93 -0.24
N ILE A 203 1.04 7.26 -1.26
CA ILE A 203 0.71 5.86 -1.59
C ILE A 203 1.79 4.98 -0.98
N VAL A 204 1.41 4.01 -0.15
CA VAL A 204 2.35 3.06 0.46
C VAL A 204 2.14 1.68 -0.14
N ILE A 205 3.17 1.13 -0.79
CA ILE A 205 3.12 -0.22 -1.35
C ILE A 205 3.98 -1.12 -0.48
N GLY A 206 3.37 -2.09 0.17
CA GLY A 206 4.03 -3.00 1.08
C GLY A 206 3.98 -4.45 0.59
N HIS A 207 5.14 -5.10 0.45
CA HIS A 207 5.20 -6.53 0.09
C HIS A 207 5.66 -7.41 1.25
N SER A 208 5.04 -8.59 1.41
CA SER A 208 5.41 -9.57 2.43
C SER A 208 5.38 -8.93 3.83
N ALA A 209 6.45 -9.04 4.62
CA ALA A 209 6.57 -8.36 5.92
C ALA A 209 6.56 -6.82 5.81
N GLY A 210 6.93 -6.25 4.66
CA GLY A 210 6.78 -4.82 4.39
C GLY A 210 5.32 -4.37 4.33
N GLY A 211 4.42 -5.20 3.80
CA GLY A 211 2.99 -4.91 3.84
C GLY A 211 2.38 -5.07 5.23
N PHE A 212 2.94 -5.91 6.09
CA PHE A 212 2.54 -5.89 7.50
C PHE A 212 2.83 -4.53 8.15
N VAL A 213 4.01 -3.95 7.91
CA VAL A 213 4.34 -2.59 8.39
C VAL A 213 3.46 -1.52 7.75
N ALA A 214 3.17 -1.64 6.45
CA ALA A 214 2.25 -0.74 5.77
C ALA A 214 0.85 -0.78 6.41
N GLN A 215 0.35 -1.97 6.72
CA GLN A 215 -0.95 -2.15 7.38
C GLN A 215 -0.93 -1.56 8.79
N THR A 216 0.12 -1.81 9.56
CA THR A 216 0.28 -1.22 10.90
C THR A 216 0.26 0.31 10.86
N LEU A 217 0.93 0.91 9.87
CA LEU A 217 0.91 2.36 9.64
C LEU A 217 -0.51 2.87 9.32
N ALA A 218 -1.27 2.11 8.53
CA ALA A 218 -2.62 2.48 8.09
C ALA A 218 -3.64 2.48 9.24
N VAL A 219 -3.59 1.46 10.11
CA VAL A 219 -4.61 1.25 11.14
C VAL A 219 -4.26 1.85 12.51
N ASN A 220 -3.05 2.38 12.66
CA ASN A 220 -2.63 3.07 13.89
C ASN A 220 -2.06 4.48 13.59
N PRO A 221 -2.80 5.39 12.93
CA PRO A 221 -2.37 6.77 12.80
C PRO A 221 -2.42 7.47 14.17
N GLU A 222 -1.60 8.49 14.37
CA GLU A 222 -1.59 9.26 15.60
C GLU A 222 -2.74 10.27 15.67
N THR A 223 -3.60 10.20 16.70
CA THR A 223 -4.88 10.94 16.75
C THR A 223 -4.95 12.11 17.75
N GLN A 224 -3.82 12.59 18.30
CA GLN A 224 -3.71 13.42 19.53
C GLN A 224 -3.97 12.63 20.83
N ASP A 225 -3.38 13.11 21.93
CA ASP A 225 -2.98 12.39 23.16
C ASP A 225 -3.87 11.24 23.66
N GLY A 226 -3.25 10.05 23.85
CA GLY A 226 -3.47 9.25 25.06
C GLY A 226 -3.87 7.78 24.93
N ASP A 227 -4.50 7.36 23.84
CA ASP A 227 -5.25 6.08 23.88
C ASP A 227 -4.53 4.88 23.26
N ASP A 228 -3.58 5.10 22.35
CA ASP A 228 -2.80 4.01 21.75
C ASP A 228 -1.30 4.21 21.98
N PRO A 229 -0.62 3.36 22.77
CA PRO A 229 0.83 3.44 22.96
C PRO A 229 1.59 3.15 21.66
N PHE A 230 0.89 2.74 20.60
CA PHE A 230 1.44 2.22 19.37
C PHE A 230 0.92 2.95 18.10
N ALA A 231 0.85 4.28 18.16
CA ALA A 231 0.41 5.12 17.05
C ALA A 231 1.56 5.78 16.26
N TYR A 232 1.28 6.15 15.01
CA TYR A 232 2.25 6.69 14.05
C TYR A 232 1.79 7.98 13.39
N ASP A 233 2.63 9.01 13.43
CA ASP A 233 2.32 10.30 12.80
C ASP A 233 2.06 10.18 11.29
N GLY A 234 2.91 9.42 10.60
CA GLY A 234 2.88 9.27 9.14
C GLY A 234 1.62 8.58 8.62
N GLY A 235 0.92 7.82 9.45
CA GLY A 235 -0.38 7.22 9.09
C GLY A 235 -1.43 8.27 8.73
N ASN A 236 -1.39 9.45 9.36
CA ASN A 236 -2.25 10.59 9.00
C ASN A 236 -1.95 11.16 7.60
N GLY A 237 -0.81 10.79 7.02
CA GLY A 237 -0.37 11.24 5.71
C GLY A 237 -0.52 10.21 4.61
N VAL A 238 -1.18 9.09 4.85
CA VAL A 238 -1.37 8.02 3.87
C VAL A 238 -2.82 8.04 3.41
N GLY A 239 -3.02 7.96 2.10
CA GLY A 239 -4.37 7.84 1.54
C GLY A 239 -4.60 6.51 0.84
N GLU A 240 -3.55 5.86 0.35
CA GLU A 240 -3.64 4.54 -0.29
C GLU A 240 -2.56 3.62 0.25
N VAL A 241 -2.96 2.42 0.68
CA VAL A 241 -2.04 1.32 1.02
C VAL A 241 -2.32 0.12 0.14
N VAL A 242 -1.31 -0.33 -0.60
CA VAL A 242 -1.38 -1.54 -1.42
C VAL A 242 -0.53 -2.62 -0.76
N LEU A 243 -1.18 -3.71 -0.35
CA LEU A 243 -0.54 -4.83 0.34
C LEU A 243 -0.37 -5.97 -0.65
N LEU A 244 0.87 -6.30 -0.97
CA LEU A 244 1.20 -7.39 -1.88
C LEU A 244 1.60 -8.61 -1.04
N SER A 245 0.75 -9.64 -1.04
CA SER A 245 1.13 -10.94 -0.47
C SER A 245 1.54 -10.84 1.01
N SER A 246 0.74 -10.15 1.83
CA SER A 246 1.12 -9.81 3.21
C SER A 246 0.17 -10.42 4.24
N PRO A 247 0.66 -10.97 5.37
CA PRO A 247 -0.16 -11.68 6.37
C PRO A 247 -0.96 -10.72 7.27
N VAL A 248 -1.86 -9.93 6.68
CA VAL A 248 -2.55 -8.84 7.37
C VAL A 248 -3.92 -9.24 7.92
N GLY A 249 -4.60 -10.19 7.27
CA GLY A 249 -5.88 -10.70 7.74
C GLY A 249 -5.72 -11.65 8.91
N LYS A 250 -4.72 -12.52 8.79
CA LYS A 250 -4.28 -13.43 9.85
C LYS A 250 -2.77 -13.37 9.83
N GLY A 251 -2.15 -13.16 10.99
CA GLY A 251 -0.69 -13.17 11.11
C GLY A 251 -0.06 -14.44 10.51
N LEU A 252 1.26 -14.51 10.50
CA LEU A 252 1.97 -15.66 9.97
C LEU A 252 1.50 -16.96 10.65
N PRO A 253 1.32 -18.05 9.89
CA PRO A 253 0.88 -19.33 10.44
C PRO A 253 1.91 -19.86 11.42
N GLN A 254 1.41 -20.44 12.51
CA GLN A 254 2.18 -21.37 13.34
C GLN A 254 1.54 -22.77 13.29
N PRO A 255 2.26 -23.80 12.79
CA PRO A 255 3.64 -23.80 12.32
C PRO A 255 3.81 -23.12 10.94
N ALA A 256 5.06 -22.96 10.49
CA ALA A 256 5.41 -22.34 9.22
C ALA A 256 4.57 -22.86 8.03
N PRO A 257 4.27 -22.00 7.04
CA PRO A 257 3.42 -22.34 5.91
C PRO A 257 4.06 -23.41 5.03
N THR A 258 3.22 -24.17 4.32
CA THR A 258 3.64 -25.32 3.51
C THR A 258 4.74 -24.96 2.51
N GLY A 259 4.70 -23.76 1.91
CA GLY A 259 5.73 -23.33 0.97
C GLY A 259 7.13 -23.21 1.60
N ILE A 260 7.20 -22.78 2.87
CA ILE A 260 8.47 -22.72 3.63
C ILE A 260 8.92 -24.13 4.03
N LEU A 261 7.98 -24.97 4.51
CA LEU A 261 8.29 -26.33 4.96
C LEU A 261 8.79 -27.22 3.81
N GLU A 262 8.30 -27.01 2.59
CA GLU A 262 8.75 -27.77 1.41
C GLU A 262 10.00 -27.18 0.74
N LEU A 263 10.37 -25.92 1.03
CA LEU A 263 11.44 -25.20 0.33
C LEU A 263 12.78 -25.97 0.28
N PRO A 264 13.24 -26.66 1.36
CA PRO A 264 14.45 -27.46 1.31
C PRO A 264 14.37 -28.61 0.30
N PHE A 265 13.20 -29.25 0.15
CA PHE A 265 13.01 -30.29 -0.85
C PHE A 265 13.14 -29.73 -2.26
N TYR A 266 12.51 -28.60 -2.59
CA TYR A 266 12.65 -28.02 -3.95
C TYR A 266 14.07 -27.57 -4.25
N ASN A 267 14.81 -27.09 -3.25
CA ASN A 267 16.24 -26.82 -3.42
C ASN A 267 17.03 -28.10 -3.70
N TYR A 268 16.74 -29.20 -2.99
CA TYR A 268 17.34 -30.50 -3.25
C TYR A 268 16.93 -31.07 -4.62
N ASP A 269 15.65 -30.96 -4.98
CA ASP A 269 15.12 -31.44 -6.25
C ASP A 269 15.83 -30.77 -7.42
N ARG A 270 15.89 -29.44 -7.40
CA ARG A 270 16.54 -28.65 -8.45
C ARG A 270 18.05 -28.90 -8.57
N THR A 271 18.73 -29.10 -7.45
CA THR A 271 20.21 -29.22 -7.43
C THR A 271 20.71 -30.65 -7.56
N VAL A 272 19.90 -31.65 -7.20
CA VAL A 272 20.31 -33.05 -7.15
C VAL A 272 19.42 -33.93 -8.01
N LEU A 273 18.10 -33.93 -7.77
CA LEU A 273 17.19 -34.88 -8.42
C LEU A 273 16.99 -34.55 -9.90
N GLN A 274 16.64 -33.32 -10.27
CA GLN A 274 16.42 -32.93 -11.67
C GLN A 274 17.67 -33.14 -12.55
N PRO A 275 18.90 -32.80 -12.11
CA PRO A 275 20.10 -33.19 -12.83
C PRO A 275 20.25 -34.71 -13.01
N ALA A 276 19.92 -35.50 -11.98
CA ALA A 276 19.95 -36.96 -12.06
C ALA A 276 18.86 -37.50 -13.00
N GLU A 277 17.66 -36.92 -13.00
CA GLU A 277 16.54 -37.29 -13.90
C GLU A 277 16.85 -37.01 -15.37
N LYS A 278 17.68 -36.01 -15.65
CA LYS A 278 18.16 -35.68 -16.99
C LYS A 278 19.31 -36.60 -17.46
N ASN A 279 19.85 -37.45 -16.58
CA ASN A 279 20.88 -38.41 -16.96
C ASN A 279 20.28 -39.52 -17.85
N PRO A 280 20.86 -39.79 -19.05
CA PRO A 280 20.32 -40.77 -19.99
C PRO A 280 20.06 -42.16 -19.40
N LEU A 281 20.88 -42.63 -18.46
CA LEU A 281 20.72 -43.94 -17.83
C LEU A 281 19.51 -43.98 -16.88
N VAL A 282 19.28 -42.89 -16.15
CA VAL A 282 18.13 -42.74 -15.27
C VAL A 282 16.85 -42.59 -16.09
N THR A 283 16.89 -41.81 -17.17
CA THR A 283 15.77 -41.69 -18.11
C THR A 283 15.39 -43.05 -18.70
N LEU A 284 16.38 -43.84 -19.14
CA LEU A 284 16.15 -45.21 -19.64
C LEU A 284 15.56 -46.14 -18.57
N ALA A 285 16.09 -46.09 -17.35
CA ALA A 285 15.57 -46.90 -16.24
C ALA A 285 14.11 -46.54 -15.90
N ARG A 286 13.74 -45.25 -16.02
CA ARG A 286 12.37 -44.75 -15.78
C ARG A 286 11.38 -45.07 -16.89
N LEU A 287 11.82 -45.59 -18.04
CA LEU A 287 10.88 -46.17 -19.03
C LEU A 287 10.23 -47.46 -18.51
N ASN A 288 10.83 -48.12 -17.51
CA ASN A 288 10.22 -49.24 -16.82
C ASN A 288 9.16 -48.75 -15.82
N PRO A 289 7.90 -49.20 -15.92
CA PRO A 289 6.81 -48.75 -15.03
C PRO A 289 7.07 -49.00 -13.54
N LEU A 290 7.71 -50.11 -13.17
CA LEU A 290 8.01 -50.44 -11.78
C LEU A 290 9.10 -49.53 -11.21
N THR A 291 10.15 -49.27 -12.00
CA THR A 291 11.22 -48.34 -11.62
C THR A 291 10.70 -46.92 -11.50
N ASN A 292 9.83 -46.49 -12.41
CA ASN A 292 9.23 -45.17 -12.35
C ASN A 292 8.29 -45.02 -11.14
N LEU A 293 7.47 -46.04 -10.84
CA LEU A 293 6.64 -46.06 -9.62
C LEU A 293 7.51 -45.98 -8.36
N ALA A 294 8.53 -46.83 -8.24
CA ALA A 294 9.43 -46.82 -7.09
C ALA A 294 10.13 -45.46 -6.92
N TYR A 295 10.65 -44.90 -8.01
CA TYR A 295 11.29 -43.59 -8.00
C TYR A 295 10.34 -42.47 -7.59
N THR A 296 9.13 -42.42 -8.17
CA THR A 296 8.14 -41.38 -7.85
C THR A 296 7.64 -41.50 -6.41
N SER A 297 7.39 -42.71 -5.92
CA SER A 297 7.06 -42.94 -4.50
C SER A 297 8.19 -42.52 -3.56
N SER A 298 9.45 -42.86 -3.87
CA SER A 298 10.60 -42.45 -3.06
C SER A 298 10.81 -40.93 -3.06
N LYS A 299 10.67 -40.27 -4.21
CA LYS A 299 10.74 -38.81 -4.33
C LYS A 299 9.62 -38.13 -3.53
N SER A 300 8.40 -38.68 -3.57
CA SER A 300 7.29 -38.20 -2.74
C SER A 300 7.55 -38.39 -1.25
N LEU A 301 8.04 -39.56 -0.83
CA LEU A 301 8.38 -39.82 0.58
C LEU A 301 9.46 -38.86 1.07
N LEU A 302 10.49 -38.62 0.25
CA LEU A 302 11.56 -37.67 0.56
C LEU A 302 11.02 -36.25 0.75
N LYS A 303 10.09 -35.81 -0.11
CA LYS A 303 9.39 -34.53 0.05
C LYS A 303 8.69 -34.44 1.42
N THR A 304 7.95 -35.48 1.81
CA THR A 304 7.28 -35.54 3.12
C THR A 304 8.29 -35.52 4.28
N LEU A 305 9.43 -36.20 4.15
CA LEU A 305 10.47 -36.19 5.19
C LEU A 305 11.09 -34.81 5.38
N PHE A 306 11.37 -34.08 4.29
CA PHE A 306 11.82 -32.68 4.38
C PHE A 306 10.79 -31.81 5.06
N TYR A 307 9.52 -31.93 4.66
CA TYR A 307 8.41 -31.18 5.28
C TYR A 307 8.37 -31.38 6.80
N VAL A 308 8.30 -32.64 7.26
CA VAL A 308 8.22 -32.97 8.70
C VAL A 308 9.50 -32.54 9.43
N GLY A 309 10.67 -32.79 8.83
CA GLY A 309 11.95 -32.39 9.42
C GLY A 309 12.07 -30.88 9.61
N THR A 310 11.65 -30.09 8.61
CA THR A 310 11.64 -28.63 8.69
C THR A 310 10.60 -28.15 9.70
N GLN A 311 9.44 -28.77 9.77
CA GLN A 311 8.42 -28.42 10.76
C GLN A 311 8.94 -28.60 12.20
N VAL A 312 9.50 -29.78 12.51
CA VAL A 312 10.08 -30.04 13.84
C VAL A 312 11.21 -29.05 14.14
N SER A 313 12.11 -28.83 13.19
CA SER A 313 13.24 -27.91 13.36
C SER A 313 12.78 -26.46 13.60
N THR A 314 11.81 -25.96 12.83
CA THR A 314 11.30 -24.59 12.98
C THR A 314 10.57 -24.42 14.30
N THR A 315 9.71 -25.36 14.71
CA THR A 315 9.04 -25.31 16.02
C THR A 315 10.04 -25.30 17.18
N MET A 316 11.08 -26.15 17.14
CA MET A 316 12.09 -26.19 18.21
C MET A 316 13.00 -24.96 18.26
N THR A 317 13.23 -24.32 17.12
CA THR A 317 14.08 -23.12 17.04
C THR A 317 13.30 -21.82 17.20
N SER A 318 11.97 -21.83 17.09
CA SER A 318 11.10 -20.64 17.16
C SER A 318 11.36 -19.77 18.41
N PRO A 319 11.46 -20.31 19.64
CA PRO A 319 11.78 -19.48 20.82
C PRO A 319 13.12 -18.76 20.71
N MET A 320 14.14 -19.41 20.14
CA MET A 320 15.45 -18.78 19.90
C MET A 320 15.36 -17.73 18.79
N VAL A 321 14.53 -17.99 17.76
CA VAL A 321 14.25 -17.03 16.70
C VAL A 321 13.55 -15.81 17.27
N HIS A 322 12.54 -15.95 18.11
CA HIS A 322 11.85 -14.84 18.77
C HIS A 322 12.78 -14.04 19.66
N LEU A 323 13.68 -14.69 20.42
CA LEU A 323 14.70 -14.01 21.21
C LEU A 323 15.70 -13.22 20.35
N ALA A 324 16.12 -13.80 19.22
CA ALA A 324 17.05 -13.13 18.31
C ALA A 324 16.36 -12.07 17.43
N LYS A 325 15.05 -12.22 17.22
CA LYS A 325 14.24 -11.49 16.25
C LYS A 325 12.80 -11.29 16.75
N PRO A 326 12.57 -10.40 17.73
CA PRO A 326 11.27 -10.21 18.37
C PRO A 326 10.14 -9.83 17.40
N GLY A 327 10.44 -9.11 16.31
CA GLY A 327 9.43 -8.77 15.29
C GLY A 327 8.75 -9.98 14.64
N TYR A 328 9.39 -11.17 14.62
CA TYR A 328 8.72 -12.39 14.12
C TYR A 328 7.58 -12.83 15.02
N ALA A 329 7.76 -12.71 16.33
CA ALA A 329 6.68 -13.00 17.27
C ALA A 329 5.53 -12.02 17.01
N GLN A 330 5.82 -10.72 16.87
CA GLN A 330 4.80 -9.67 16.67
C GLN A 330 3.87 -9.87 15.47
N VAL A 331 4.33 -10.58 14.43
CA VAL A 331 3.53 -10.84 13.20
C VAL A 331 2.82 -12.19 13.21
N GLU A 332 2.92 -13.00 14.26
CA GLU A 332 2.25 -14.30 14.36
C GLU A 332 0.79 -14.15 14.78
N GLU A 333 -0.07 -15.04 14.26
CA GLU A 333 -1.53 -14.97 14.45
C GLU A 333 -2.00 -15.00 15.92
N SER A 334 -1.19 -15.55 16.82
CA SER A 334 -1.49 -15.65 18.25
C SER A 334 -0.74 -14.63 19.12
N HIS A 335 0.03 -13.73 18.53
CA HIS A 335 0.81 -12.78 19.31
C HIS A 335 -0.06 -11.64 19.85
N GLU A 336 0.22 -11.19 21.08
CA GLU A 336 -0.49 -10.10 21.74
C GLU A 336 -0.48 -8.83 20.88
N PHE A 337 0.69 -8.48 20.36
CA PHE A 337 0.85 -7.37 19.41
C PHE A 337 -0.10 -7.44 18.20
N PHE A 338 -0.13 -8.55 17.45
CA PHE A 338 -1.00 -8.67 16.28
C PHE A 338 -2.47 -8.50 16.68
N ASN A 339 -2.89 -9.19 17.74
CA ASN A 339 -4.26 -9.16 18.21
C ASN A 339 -4.69 -7.80 18.78
N GLN A 340 -3.77 -7.02 19.33
CA GLN A 340 -4.07 -5.72 19.94
C GLN A 340 -3.96 -4.55 18.96
N TYR A 341 -3.00 -4.59 18.02
CA TYR A 341 -2.63 -3.42 17.22
C TYR A 341 -2.86 -3.59 15.71
N VAL A 342 -3.27 -4.77 15.24
CA VAL A 342 -3.45 -4.99 13.79
C VAL A 342 -4.78 -5.66 13.49
N LYS A 343 -5.05 -6.79 14.15
CA LYS A 343 -6.25 -7.58 13.93
C LYS A 343 -7.50 -6.76 14.28
N ASP A 344 -8.50 -6.83 13.39
CA ASP A 344 -9.83 -6.21 13.56
C ASP A 344 -9.80 -4.68 13.77
N ARG A 345 -8.67 -4.01 13.55
CA ARG A 345 -8.57 -2.55 13.60
C ARG A 345 -9.24 -1.95 12.37
N GLU A 346 -10.03 -0.91 12.58
CA GLU A 346 -10.67 -0.16 11.49
C GLU A 346 -9.64 0.66 10.70
N ILE A 347 -9.91 0.83 9.42
CA ILE A 347 -9.14 1.72 8.56
C ILE A 347 -9.74 3.13 8.70
N PRO A 348 -8.97 4.16 9.04
CA PRO A 348 -9.47 5.53 9.15
C PRO A 348 -10.15 6.02 7.87
N GLU A 349 -11.18 6.86 8.00
CA GLU A 349 -11.81 7.53 6.86
C GLU A 349 -10.79 8.38 6.09
N GLY A 350 -10.90 8.40 4.75
CA GLY A 350 -9.95 9.08 3.87
C GLY A 350 -8.64 8.31 3.66
N LEU A 351 -8.58 7.03 4.07
CA LEU A 351 -7.53 6.07 3.73
C LEU A 351 -8.16 4.81 3.14
N THR A 352 -7.56 4.30 2.07
CA THR A 352 -7.97 3.06 1.41
C THR A 352 -6.87 2.00 1.53
N VAL A 353 -7.22 0.76 1.91
CA VAL A 353 -6.29 -0.37 1.88
C VAL A 353 -6.74 -1.38 0.82
N ILE A 354 -5.85 -1.77 -0.08
CA ILE A 354 -6.07 -2.79 -1.11
C ILE A 354 -5.11 -3.95 -0.85
N SER A 355 -5.64 -5.12 -0.49
CA SER A 355 -4.88 -6.35 -0.38
C SER A 355 -4.90 -7.13 -1.68
N VAL A 356 -3.74 -7.25 -2.31
CA VAL A 356 -3.49 -8.05 -3.51
C VAL A 356 -2.94 -9.41 -3.08
N THR A 357 -3.69 -10.44 -3.42
CA THR A 357 -3.46 -11.81 -2.97
C THR A 357 -3.44 -12.76 -4.16
N SER A 358 -3.00 -14.00 -3.98
CA SER A 358 -3.12 -15.02 -5.02
C SER A 358 -3.40 -16.38 -4.37
N PRO A 359 -4.33 -17.19 -4.90
CA PRO A 359 -4.61 -18.54 -4.39
C PRO A 359 -3.40 -19.47 -4.54
N LEU A 360 -2.45 -19.11 -5.42
CA LEU A 360 -1.22 -19.86 -5.66
C LEU A 360 -0.08 -19.47 -4.70
N ASP A 361 -0.25 -18.45 -3.85
CA ASP A 361 0.77 -18.04 -2.88
C ASP A 361 0.88 -19.06 -1.73
N LYS A 362 1.93 -19.87 -1.75
CA LYS A 362 2.22 -20.87 -0.71
C LYS A 362 3.10 -20.36 0.43
N LEU A 363 3.56 -19.11 0.37
CA LEU A 363 4.33 -18.47 1.42
C LEU A 363 3.43 -17.81 2.45
N VAL A 364 2.54 -16.93 2.04
CA VAL A 364 1.68 -16.22 3.00
C VAL A 364 0.29 -16.83 3.08
N GLN A 365 -0.16 -17.48 2.00
CA GLN A 365 -1.51 -18.02 1.85
C GLN A 365 -2.56 -16.90 1.67
N GLU A 366 -3.47 -17.08 0.72
CA GLU A 366 -4.46 -16.07 0.35
C GLU A 366 -5.35 -15.72 1.54
N GLU A 367 -5.85 -16.74 2.25
CA GLU A 367 -6.77 -16.59 3.38
C GLU A 367 -6.19 -15.84 4.59
N ARG A 368 -4.87 -15.67 4.63
CA ARG A 368 -4.15 -14.91 5.66
C ARG A 368 -3.84 -13.49 5.20
N SER A 369 -3.85 -13.27 3.89
CA SER A 369 -3.57 -11.96 3.30
C SER A 369 -4.82 -11.11 3.11
N ARG A 370 -6.00 -11.72 3.08
CA ARG A 370 -7.27 -11.02 2.88
C ARG A 370 -7.67 -10.21 4.11
N LEU A 371 -8.01 -8.94 3.88
CA LEU A 371 -8.66 -8.07 4.86
C LEU A 371 -10.07 -8.60 5.20
N SER A 372 -10.63 -8.15 6.32
CA SER A 372 -12.03 -8.42 6.63
C SER A 372 -12.94 -7.79 5.57
N ASP A 373 -13.90 -8.56 5.05
CA ASP A 373 -14.85 -8.05 4.05
C ASP A 373 -15.80 -6.98 4.63
N GLU A 374 -15.89 -6.89 5.97
CA GLU A 374 -16.67 -5.87 6.70
C GLU A 374 -16.02 -4.47 6.67
N MET A 375 -14.72 -4.37 6.37
CA MET A 375 -14.03 -3.08 6.27
C MET A 375 -14.51 -2.32 5.03
N GLU A 376 -15.18 -1.18 5.20
CA GLU A 376 -15.80 -0.43 4.08
C GLU A 376 -14.79 0.15 3.09
N ASN A 377 -13.62 0.58 3.59
CA ASN A 377 -12.47 1.11 2.87
C ASN A 377 -11.29 0.11 2.78
N GLY A 378 -11.57 -1.18 3.03
CA GLY A 378 -10.64 -2.29 2.81
C GLY A 378 -11.07 -3.15 1.62
N HIS A 379 -10.17 -3.41 0.68
CA HIS A 379 -10.47 -4.11 -0.57
C HIS A 379 -9.59 -5.34 -0.72
N ASN A 380 -10.19 -6.45 -1.16
CA ASN A 380 -9.47 -7.68 -1.46
C ASN A 380 -9.47 -7.91 -2.97
N TYR A 381 -8.30 -7.96 -3.56
CA TYR A 381 -8.08 -8.32 -4.95
C TYR A 381 -7.33 -9.65 -5.00
N SER A 382 -7.91 -10.65 -5.66
CA SER A 382 -7.29 -11.96 -5.86
C SER A 382 -6.79 -12.02 -7.29
N PHE A 383 -5.47 -11.95 -7.43
CA PHE A 383 -4.77 -11.98 -8.69
C PHE A 383 -4.59 -13.42 -9.17
N ASP A 384 -5.14 -13.69 -10.36
CA ASP A 384 -4.95 -14.95 -11.04
C ASP A 384 -3.68 -14.85 -11.89
N LEU A 385 -2.65 -15.60 -11.52
CA LEU A 385 -1.49 -15.69 -12.39
C LEU A 385 -1.85 -16.62 -13.54
N ASP A 386 -1.78 -16.11 -14.77
CA ASP A 386 -1.91 -16.94 -15.98
C ASP A 386 -0.68 -17.86 -16.12
N VAL A 387 -0.65 -18.91 -15.29
CA VAL A 387 0.35 -19.96 -15.29
C VAL A 387 -0.26 -21.33 -15.45
N THR A 388 0.40 -22.09 -16.32
CA THR A 388 0.08 -23.51 -16.47
C THR A 388 0.36 -24.27 -15.18
N GLU A 389 -0.44 -25.29 -14.89
CA GLU A 389 -0.17 -26.22 -13.77
C GLU A 389 1.24 -26.82 -13.85
N GLU A 390 1.79 -27.01 -15.06
CA GLU A 390 3.15 -27.49 -15.26
C GLU A 390 4.21 -26.50 -14.78
N GLN A 391 4.00 -25.20 -14.98
CA GLN A 391 4.89 -24.15 -14.45
C GLN A 391 4.82 -24.15 -12.93
N VAL A 392 3.62 -24.16 -12.34
CA VAL A 392 3.45 -24.22 -10.86
C VAL A 392 4.09 -25.47 -10.24
N LYS A 393 4.09 -26.61 -10.94
CA LYS A 393 4.73 -27.86 -10.49
C LYS A 393 6.26 -27.86 -10.65
N LYS A 394 6.80 -27.11 -11.61
CA LYS A 394 8.26 -27.00 -11.89
C LYS A 394 8.92 -25.88 -11.07
N GLU A 395 8.16 -24.86 -10.71
CA GLU A 395 8.65 -23.67 -10.01
C GLU A 395 8.67 -23.81 -8.49
N ARG A 396 9.50 -22.98 -7.85
CA ARG A 396 9.67 -22.98 -6.39
C ARG A 396 8.36 -22.57 -5.69
N PRO A 397 8.10 -23.03 -4.45
CA PRO A 397 6.91 -22.63 -3.68
C PRO A 397 6.75 -21.13 -3.43
N THR A 398 7.83 -20.36 -3.63
CA THR A 398 7.87 -18.91 -3.44
C THR A 398 7.62 -18.13 -4.72
N TRP A 399 7.49 -18.81 -5.87
CA TRP A 399 7.51 -18.16 -7.17
C TRP A 399 6.32 -17.21 -7.36
N THR A 400 5.10 -17.68 -7.08
CA THR A 400 3.88 -16.84 -7.08
C THR A 400 4.02 -15.62 -6.17
N HIS A 401 4.62 -15.78 -5.00
CA HIS A 401 4.84 -14.70 -4.04
C HIS A 401 5.78 -13.61 -4.58
N VAL A 402 6.76 -14.01 -5.41
CA VAL A 402 7.76 -13.13 -6.00
C VAL A 402 7.18 -12.42 -7.23
N ILE A 403 6.54 -13.15 -8.14
CA ILE A 403 6.04 -12.58 -9.41
C ILE A 403 4.97 -11.48 -9.21
N MET A 404 4.21 -11.52 -8.10
CA MET A 404 3.32 -10.41 -7.71
C MET A 404 4.05 -9.07 -7.52
N THR A 405 5.36 -9.08 -7.31
CA THR A 405 6.18 -7.86 -7.27
C THR A 405 6.91 -7.56 -8.57
N GLU A 406 6.92 -8.47 -9.55
CA GLU A 406 7.69 -8.31 -10.79
C GLU A 406 6.82 -7.83 -11.96
N GLN A 407 5.49 -7.82 -11.81
CA GLN A 407 4.54 -7.53 -12.91
C GLN A 407 3.47 -6.48 -12.56
N PRO A 408 3.85 -5.25 -12.13
CA PRO A 408 2.90 -4.20 -11.75
C PRO A 408 1.92 -3.78 -12.86
N GLU A 409 2.39 -3.74 -14.11
CA GLU A 409 1.53 -3.39 -15.26
C GLU A 409 0.44 -4.43 -15.50
N HIS A 410 0.79 -5.71 -15.39
CA HIS A 410 -0.16 -6.81 -15.55
C HIS A 410 -1.21 -6.77 -14.44
N LEU A 411 -0.78 -6.57 -13.20
CA LEU A 411 -1.66 -6.38 -12.06
C LEU A 411 -2.64 -5.23 -12.27
N LYS A 412 -2.18 -4.06 -12.73
CA LYS A 412 -3.06 -2.91 -13.00
C LYS A 412 -4.08 -3.23 -14.09
N LYS A 413 -3.64 -3.89 -15.17
CA LYS A 413 -4.51 -4.24 -16.29
C LYS A 413 -5.64 -5.17 -15.84
N GLU A 414 -5.28 -6.30 -15.22
CA GLU A 414 -6.29 -7.25 -14.74
C GLU A 414 -7.21 -6.62 -13.70
N TYR A 415 -6.67 -5.84 -12.76
CA TYR A 415 -7.46 -5.12 -11.77
C TYR A 415 -8.53 -4.22 -12.42
N SER A 416 -8.16 -3.53 -13.50
CA SER A 416 -9.08 -2.64 -14.23
C SER A 416 -10.19 -3.43 -14.94
N GLU A 417 -9.86 -4.57 -15.53
CA GLU A 417 -10.82 -5.46 -16.20
C GLU A 417 -11.76 -6.12 -15.16
N ASP A 418 -11.22 -6.58 -14.03
CA ASP A 418 -11.95 -7.27 -12.97
C ASP A 418 -12.90 -6.36 -12.20
N ILE A 419 -12.51 -5.10 -11.93
CA ILE A 419 -13.43 -4.13 -11.29
C ILE A 419 -14.69 -3.94 -12.13
N LEU A 420 -14.54 -3.82 -13.45
CA LEU A 420 -15.68 -3.66 -14.36
C LEU A 420 -16.51 -4.94 -14.45
N ALA A 421 -15.89 -6.11 -14.34
CA ALA A 421 -16.61 -7.37 -14.25
C ALA A 421 -17.36 -7.54 -12.91
N GLN A 422 -17.00 -6.77 -11.87
CA GLN A 422 -17.53 -6.90 -10.50
C GLN A 422 -18.13 -5.59 -9.98
N PRO A 423 -19.40 -5.28 -10.33
CA PRO A 423 -20.07 -4.03 -9.94
C PRO A 423 -20.00 -3.70 -8.45
N LYS A 424 -20.08 -4.71 -7.57
CA LYS A 424 -19.99 -4.53 -6.11
C LYS A 424 -18.62 -4.01 -5.66
N ALA A 425 -17.53 -4.45 -6.31
CA ALA A 425 -16.18 -3.97 -6.01
C ALA A 425 -16.05 -2.50 -6.40
N LEU A 426 -16.54 -2.13 -7.58
CA LEU A 426 -16.61 -0.75 -8.04
C LEU A 426 -17.42 0.13 -7.07
N MET A 427 -18.62 -0.30 -6.68
CA MET A 427 -19.46 0.42 -5.71
C MET A 427 -18.74 0.62 -4.37
N LYS A 428 -17.99 -0.40 -3.91
CA LYS A 428 -17.21 -0.31 -2.67
C LYS A 428 -16.08 0.70 -2.80
N LEU A 429 -15.37 0.75 -3.93
CA LEU A 429 -14.32 1.74 -4.20
C LEU A 429 -14.83 3.17 -4.25
N LEU A 430 -16.11 3.38 -4.63
CA LEU A 430 -16.74 4.69 -4.69
C LEU A 430 -17.30 5.18 -3.34
N ASN A 431 -17.21 4.36 -2.28
CA ASN A 431 -17.65 4.73 -0.94
C ASN A 431 -16.87 5.98 -0.44
N PRO A 432 -17.54 6.98 0.17
CA PRO A 432 -16.91 8.22 0.65
C PRO A 432 -15.87 8.03 1.77
N LYS A 433 -15.80 6.86 2.41
CA LYS A 433 -14.73 6.54 3.37
C LYS A 433 -13.38 6.26 2.71
N ASN A 434 -13.37 5.94 1.42
CA ASN A 434 -12.12 5.78 0.67
C ASN A 434 -11.47 7.13 0.40
N ASP A 435 -10.16 7.11 0.25
CA ASP A 435 -9.39 8.23 -0.28
C ASP A 435 -9.89 8.68 -1.67
N GLU A 436 -10.01 9.99 -1.86
CA GLU A 436 -10.54 10.60 -3.08
C GLU A 436 -9.76 10.20 -4.33
N GLY A 437 -8.43 10.09 -4.23
CA GLY A 437 -7.58 9.65 -5.34
C GLY A 437 -7.90 8.23 -5.81
N VAL A 438 -8.34 7.33 -4.91
CA VAL A 438 -8.80 5.98 -5.28
C VAL A 438 -10.16 6.03 -5.96
N ARG A 439 -11.09 6.85 -5.45
CA ARG A 439 -12.43 7.04 -6.04
C ARG A 439 -12.30 7.58 -7.46
N VAL A 440 -11.44 8.57 -7.69
CA VAL A 440 -11.14 9.14 -9.01
C VAL A 440 -10.58 8.07 -9.96
N LYS A 441 -9.58 7.28 -9.53
CA LYS A 441 -9.03 6.18 -10.35
C LYS A 441 -10.10 5.14 -10.73
N ALA A 442 -11.02 4.81 -9.82
CA ALA A 442 -12.12 3.88 -10.11
C ALA A 442 -13.08 4.45 -11.17
N LEU A 443 -13.37 5.76 -11.12
CA LEU A 443 -14.17 6.44 -12.13
C LEU A 443 -13.46 6.55 -13.49
N ASP A 444 -12.14 6.72 -13.51
CA ASP A 444 -11.35 6.71 -14.74
C ASP A 444 -11.39 5.33 -15.42
N ILE A 445 -11.32 4.24 -14.64
CA ILE A 445 -11.51 2.87 -15.14
C ILE A 445 -12.92 2.71 -15.73
N LEU A 446 -13.95 3.18 -15.03
CA LEU A 446 -15.33 3.14 -15.51
C LEU A 446 -15.53 3.96 -16.79
N TRP A 447 -14.90 5.14 -16.89
CA TRP A 447 -14.94 5.97 -18.09
C TRP A 447 -14.40 5.23 -19.30
N ALA A 448 -13.19 4.69 -19.20
CA ALA A 448 -12.58 3.88 -20.26
C ALA A 448 -13.43 2.65 -20.61
N GLY A 449 -14.04 2.02 -19.60
CA GLY A 449 -14.99 0.93 -19.78
C GLY A 449 -16.21 1.33 -20.60
N LEU A 450 -16.79 2.50 -20.34
CA LEU A 450 -17.98 2.99 -21.04
C LEU A 450 -17.72 3.40 -22.49
N GLU A 451 -16.51 3.84 -22.82
CA GLU A 451 -16.11 4.08 -24.22
C GLU A 451 -16.19 2.80 -25.07
N THR A 452 -15.93 1.64 -24.46
CA THR A 452 -15.98 0.33 -25.13
C THR A 452 -17.30 -0.41 -24.93
N SER A 453 -18.00 -0.14 -23.84
CA SER A 453 -19.28 -0.76 -23.46
C SER A 453 -20.31 0.28 -22.99
N PRO A 454 -20.91 1.08 -23.92
CA PRO A 454 -21.80 2.20 -23.58
C PRO A 454 -23.03 1.83 -22.74
N ASP A 455 -23.53 0.61 -22.89
CA ASP A 455 -24.72 0.13 -22.17
C ASP A 455 -24.40 -0.40 -20.76
N TYR A 456 -23.16 -0.31 -20.28
CA TYR A 456 -22.76 -0.84 -18.97
C TYR A 456 -23.62 -0.30 -17.82
N LEU A 457 -23.89 1.02 -17.78
CA LEU A 457 -24.77 1.60 -16.74
C LEU A 457 -26.24 1.21 -16.88
N LYS A 458 -26.69 0.81 -18.09
CA LYS A 458 -28.04 0.25 -18.28
C LYS A 458 -28.09 -1.20 -17.77
N ALA A 459 -27.02 -1.96 -17.95
CA ALA A 459 -26.88 -3.32 -17.43
C ALA A 459 -26.68 -3.38 -15.91
N HIS A 460 -26.11 -2.33 -15.32
CA HIS A 460 -25.79 -2.23 -13.89
C HIS A 460 -26.41 -0.98 -13.24
N PRO A 461 -27.76 -0.94 -13.05
CA PRO A 461 -28.43 0.20 -12.44
C PRO A 461 -27.93 0.52 -11.03
N GLU A 462 -27.47 -0.48 -10.28
CA GLU A 462 -26.87 -0.29 -8.95
C GLU A 462 -25.60 0.57 -8.98
N VAL A 463 -24.81 0.53 -10.06
CA VAL A 463 -23.64 1.38 -10.24
C VAL A 463 -24.09 2.81 -10.53
N LYS A 464 -25.13 2.98 -11.35
CA LYS A 464 -25.73 4.28 -11.63
C LYS A 464 -26.23 4.97 -10.36
N ASP A 465 -26.94 4.25 -9.49
CA ASP A 465 -27.42 4.78 -8.21
C ASP A 465 -26.28 5.27 -7.31
N VAL A 466 -25.12 4.59 -7.35
CA VAL A 466 -23.92 5.03 -6.61
C VAL A 466 -23.30 6.26 -7.25
N LEU A 467 -23.20 6.31 -8.59
CA LEU A 467 -22.72 7.51 -9.29
C LEU A 467 -23.59 8.73 -8.98
N GLU A 468 -24.92 8.58 -8.88
CA GLU A 468 -25.82 9.68 -8.53
C GLU A 468 -25.54 10.20 -7.11
N LYS A 469 -25.20 9.32 -6.16
CA LYS A 469 -24.81 9.70 -4.80
C LYS A 469 -23.47 10.42 -4.78
N VAL A 470 -22.47 9.92 -5.52
CA VAL A 470 -21.15 10.54 -5.63
C VAL A 470 -21.27 11.93 -6.29
N ALA A 471 -22.04 12.03 -7.37
CA ALA A 471 -22.30 13.30 -8.06
C ALA A 471 -23.03 14.31 -7.17
N ALA A 472 -23.89 13.85 -6.25
CA ALA A 472 -24.61 14.72 -5.32
C ALA A 472 -23.71 15.41 -4.28
N GLU A 473 -22.46 14.97 -4.10
CA GLU A 473 -21.47 15.66 -3.24
C GLU A 473 -21.14 17.06 -3.78
N ARG A 474 -21.23 17.26 -5.10
CA ARG A 474 -21.06 18.54 -5.81
C ARG A 474 -19.85 19.34 -5.30
N LEU A 475 -18.68 18.71 -5.28
CA LEU A 475 -17.44 19.42 -4.98
C LEU A 475 -17.07 20.32 -6.16
N PRO A 476 -16.63 21.57 -5.92
CA PRO A 476 -16.39 22.55 -6.98
C PRO A 476 -15.00 22.38 -7.61
N PHE A 477 -14.59 21.14 -7.91
CA PHE A 477 -13.29 20.81 -8.51
C PHE A 477 -13.49 19.96 -9.77
N GLU A 478 -12.87 20.36 -10.88
CA GLU A 478 -12.97 19.72 -12.22
C GLU A 478 -12.48 18.27 -12.28
N ASP A 479 -11.68 17.83 -11.31
CA ASP A 479 -11.09 16.48 -11.26
C ASP A 479 -11.58 15.66 -10.08
N SER A 480 -12.50 16.20 -9.26
CA SER A 480 -13.11 15.45 -8.15
C SER A 480 -13.90 14.25 -8.64
N ALA A 481 -14.03 13.25 -7.77
CA ALA A 481 -14.88 12.10 -8.00
C ALA A 481 -16.33 12.52 -8.25
N SER A 482 -16.82 13.53 -7.52
CA SER A 482 -18.18 14.06 -7.68
C SER A 482 -18.44 14.62 -9.08
N TYR A 483 -17.52 15.40 -9.64
CA TYR A 483 -17.69 15.94 -10.99
C TYR A 483 -17.47 14.88 -12.08
N LYS A 484 -16.51 13.97 -11.89
CA LYS A 484 -16.32 12.82 -12.80
C LYS A 484 -17.56 11.93 -12.85
N ALA A 485 -18.17 11.63 -11.71
CA ALA A 485 -19.42 10.87 -11.65
C ALA A 485 -20.58 11.59 -12.35
N TYR A 486 -20.72 12.91 -12.14
CA TYR A 486 -21.70 13.73 -12.86
C TYR A 486 -21.50 13.68 -14.37
N SER A 487 -20.25 13.83 -14.83
CA SER A 487 -19.88 13.80 -16.24
C SER A 487 -20.19 12.44 -16.89
N LEU A 488 -19.93 11.34 -16.19
CA LEU A 488 -20.28 9.98 -16.63
C LEU A 488 -21.80 9.79 -16.77
N LEU A 489 -22.58 10.29 -15.82
CA LEU A 489 -24.04 10.23 -15.87
C LEU A 489 -24.58 11.05 -17.06
N ALA A 490 -24.03 12.24 -17.30
CA ALA A 490 -24.39 13.09 -18.43
C ALA A 490 -24.04 12.42 -19.78
N MET A 491 -22.85 11.80 -19.89
CA MET A 491 -22.44 11.03 -21.06
C MET A 491 -23.40 9.87 -21.34
N SER A 492 -23.76 9.09 -20.32
CA SER A 492 -24.69 7.96 -20.46
C SER A 492 -26.12 8.35 -20.85
N SER A 493 -26.52 9.59 -20.59
CA SER A 493 -27.84 10.12 -20.96
C SER A 493 -27.90 10.56 -22.43
N ASN A 494 -26.72 10.77 -23.05
CA ASN A 494 -26.56 11.16 -24.46
C ASN A 494 -26.22 9.96 -25.38
N LEU A 495 -26.07 8.76 -24.83
CA LEU A 495 -25.76 7.48 -25.52
C LEU A 495 -26.95 6.50 -25.47
#